data_AF-A0A2S8RBC6-F1
#
_entry.id   AF-A0A2S8RBC6-F1
#
_cell.length_a   1.000
_cell.length_b   1.000
_cell.length_c   1.000
_cell.angle_alpha   90.00
_cell.angle_beta   90.00
_cell.angle_gamma   90.00
#
_symmetry.space_group_name_H-M   'P 1'
#
loop_
_entity.id
_entity.type
_entity.pdbx_description
1 polymer ?
#
loop_
_entity_poly.entity_id
_entity_poly.type
_entity_poly.pdbx_seq_one_letter_code
_entity_poly.pdbx_strand_id
1 'polypeptide(L)'
;MVEKIAIGIVSIILMLGMCGCMSNSNDSKNKDVVQKEGSVKDMMTEHMREKYNEEFEFVSINTEVWTAPYTEMIVKSEKFPNHRIVVQRYNETGAIVDNYMDFHM
;
A
#
# COMPACT_ATOMS: atom_id res chain seq x y z
N MET A 1 47.38 -29.95 -10.06
CA MET A 1 46.27 -30.83 -10.46
C MET A 1 45.07 -30.41 -9.63
N VAL A 2 44.10 -29.83 -10.33
CA VAL A 2 42.85 -29.25 -9.82
C VAL A 2 41.86 -30.39 -9.63
N GLU A 3 41.24 -30.53 -8.46
CA GLU A 3 40.05 -31.37 -8.19
C GLU A 3 39.66 -31.13 -6.71
N LYS A 4 38.48 -30.69 -6.27
CA LYS A 4 37.17 -30.41 -6.88
C LYS A 4 36.47 -29.34 -6.05
N ILE A 5 35.74 -28.46 -6.73
CA ILE A 5 34.71 -27.60 -6.14
C ILE A 5 33.52 -28.47 -5.77
N ALA A 6 32.96 -28.31 -4.58
CA ALA A 6 31.56 -28.63 -4.31
C ALA A 6 30.99 -27.61 -3.32
N ILE A 7 30.22 -26.69 -3.88
CA ILE A 7 29.46 -25.62 -3.25
C ILE A 7 28.30 -26.25 -2.47
N GLY A 8 28.27 -26.07 -1.16
CA GLY A 8 27.12 -26.39 -0.31
C GLY A 8 26.49 -25.11 0.20
N ILE A 9 25.55 -24.55 -0.56
CA ILE A 9 24.68 -23.47 -0.09
C ILE A 9 23.70 -24.08 0.90
N VAL A 10 23.78 -23.69 2.17
CA VAL A 10 22.67 -23.81 3.11
C VAL A 10 22.42 -22.42 3.69
N SER A 11 21.61 -21.68 2.96
CA SER A 11 21.00 -20.42 3.37
C SER A 11 19.94 -20.69 4.44
N ILE A 12 20.22 -20.32 5.69
CA ILE A 12 19.20 -20.14 6.71
C ILE A 12 19.53 -18.85 7.46
N ILE A 13 19.06 -17.72 6.94
CA ILE A 13 18.99 -16.47 7.70
C ILE A 13 17.65 -16.52 8.44
N LEU A 14 17.71 -16.94 9.71
CA LEU A 14 16.59 -16.84 10.64
C LEU A 14 16.60 -15.45 11.29
N MET A 15 15.47 -14.77 11.12
CA MET A 15 14.88 -13.81 12.07
C MET A 15 15.71 -12.58 12.46
N LEU A 16 15.60 -11.52 11.66
CA LEU A 16 15.50 -10.16 12.22
C LEU A 16 14.01 -10.01 12.58
N GLY A 17 13.59 -10.21 13.82
CA GLY A 17 14.02 -9.43 14.97
C GLY A 17 13.09 -8.23 15.06
N MET A 18 11.89 -8.42 15.63
CA MET A 18 11.03 -7.31 16.03
C MET A 18 11.76 -6.55 17.14
N CYS A 19 12.27 -5.35 16.84
CA CYS A 19 12.73 -4.41 17.86
C CYS A 19 12.21 -3.03 17.47
N GLY A 20 11.18 -2.59 18.17
CA GLY A 20 10.80 -1.19 18.19
C GLY A 20 11.75 -0.33 19.02
N CYS A 21 11.49 0.97 18.92
CA CYS A 21 11.76 2.05 19.87
C CYS A 21 12.80 3.12 19.48
N MET A 22 12.46 4.33 19.90
CA MET A 22 12.79 5.68 19.40
C MET A 22 14.17 6.24 19.76
N SER A 23 14.53 7.27 18.97
CA SER A 23 15.34 8.47 19.29
C SER A 23 16.85 8.33 19.53
N ASN A 24 17.67 9.05 18.72
CA ASN A 24 18.43 10.25 19.15
C ASN A 24 19.41 10.75 18.05
N SER A 25 19.20 12.01 17.61
CA SER A 25 20.12 13.07 17.14
C SER A 25 21.45 12.76 16.42
N ASN A 26 21.62 13.19 15.16
CA ASN A 26 22.31 14.44 14.76
C ASN A 26 22.61 14.57 13.24
N ASP A 27 22.43 15.81 12.78
CA ASP A 27 23.00 16.53 11.63
C ASP A 27 22.71 16.17 10.16
N SER A 28 21.76 16.96 9.63
CA SER A 28 21.98 17.89 8.51
C SER A 28 22.29 17.31 7.13
N LYS A 29 21.21 17.01 6.40
CA LYS A 29 21.02 17.57 5.07
C LYS A 29 19.61 18.16 4.97
N ASN A 30 19.57 19.47 4.83
CA ASN A 30 18.39 20.24 4.47
C ASN A 30 17.85 19.74 3.12
N LYS A 31 16.74 19.01 3.17
CA LYS A 31 15.76 18.94 2.09
C LYS A 31 14.44 18.65 2.77
N ASP A 32 13.56 19.64 2.73
CA ASP A 32 12.20 19.65 3.23
C ASP A 32 11.67 18.25 3.56
N VAL A 33 11.54 17.97 4.85
CA VAL A 33 10.72 16.87 5.34
C VAL A 33 9.26 17.27 5.09
N VAL A 34 8.87 17.28 3.81
CA VAL A 34 7.52 16.89 3.45
C VAL A 34 7.48 15.43 3.87
N GLN A 35 6.79 15.14 4.99
CA GLN A 35 6.37 13.79 5.32
C GLN A 35 5.90 13.16 4.02
N LYS A 36 6.60 12.13 3.55
CA LYS A 36 6.10 11.24 2.48
C LYS A 36 4.95 10.43 3.08
N GLU A 37 3.88 11.10 3.50
CA GLU A 37 2.56 10.51 3.33
C GLU A 37 2.43 10.36 1.81
N GLY A 38 2.39 9.12 1.31
CA GLY A 38 2.08 8.88 -0.10
C GLY A 38 0.81 9.64 -0.48
N SER A 39 0.63 9.96 -1.77
CA SER A 39 -0.61 10.63 -2.17
C SER A 39 -1.82 9.81 -1.69
N VAL A 40 -2.97 10.45 -1.42
CA VAL A 40 -4.19 9.73 -0.99
C VAL A 40 -4.52 8.58 -1.93
N LYS A 41 -4.26 8.76 -3.24
CA LYS A 41 -4.33 7.72 -4.25
C LYS A 41 -3.40 6.54 -3.94
N ASP A 42 -2.12 6.78 -3.66
CA ASP A 42 -1.14 5.71 -3.39
C ASP A 42 -1.54 4.92 -2.14
N MET A 43 -1.97 5.61 -1.08
CA MET A 43 -2.44 4.97 0.16
C MET A 43 -3.66 4.07 -0.10
N MET A 44 -4.66 4.56 -0.83
CA MET A 44 -5.87 3.80 -1.12
C MET A 44 -5.60 2.65 -2.10
N THR A 45 -4.69 2.82 -3.06
CA THR A 45 -4.29 1.77 -3.99
C THR A 45 -3.54 0.65 -3.26
N GLU A 46 -2.59 1.02 -2.39
CA GLU A 46 -1.85 0.06 -1.57
C GLU A 46 -2.78 -0.73 -0.65
N HIS A 47 -3.74 -0.05 -0.01
CA HIS A 47 -4.75 -0.70 0.84
C HIS A 47 -5.49 -1.82 0.10
N MET A 48 -5.94 -1.56 -1.14
CA MET A 48 -6.64 -2.55 -1.95
C MET A 48 -5.72 -3.73 -2.30
N ARG A 49 -4.48 -3.44 -2.69
CA ARG A 49 -3.49 -4.47 -3.04
C ARG A 49 -3.18 -5.37 -1.87
N GLU A 50 -2.87 -4.81 -0.71
CA GLU A 50 -2.55 -5.58 0.50
C GLU A 50 -3.75 -6.39 1.01
N LYS A 51 -4.95 -5.79 1.01
CA LYS A 51 -6.17 -6.43 1.54
C LYS A 51 -6.62 -7.62 0.70
N TYR A 52 -6.51 -7.54 -0.62
CA TYR A 52 -7.04 -8.57 -1.54
C TYR A 52 -5.97 -9.38 -2.27
N ASN A 53 -4.68 -9.05 -2.07
CA ASN A 53 -3.55 -9.69 -2.73
C ASN A 53 -3.73 -9.78 -4.26
N GLU A 54 -4.16 -8.66 -4.85
CA GLU A 54 -4.46 -8.49 -6.28
C GLU A 54 -4.05 -7.09 -6.72
N GLU A 55 -3.67 -6.94 -7.99
CA GLU A 55 -3.42 -5.64 -8.60
C GLU A 55 -4.72 -5.03 -9.13
N PHE A 56 -4.92 -3.74 -8.89
CA PHE A 56 -6.11 -3.01 -9.29
C PHE A 56 -5.76 -1.92 -10.31
N GLU A 57 -6.53 -1.83 -11.39
CA GLU A 57 -6.38 -0.73 -12.36
C GLU A 57 -7.04 0.53 -11.78
N PHE A 58 -6.24 1.58 -11.58
CA PHE A 58 -6.74 2.89 -11.20
C PHE A 58 -7.56 3.52 -12.33
N VAL A 59 -8.77 3.97 -12.02
CA VAL A 59 -9.64 4.68 -12.98
C VAL A 59 -9.68 6.17 -12.69
N SER A 60 -10.07 6.55 -11.48
CA SER A 60 -10.22 7.95 -11.09
C SER A 60 -10.15 8.13 -9.58
N ILE A 61 -9.82 9.36 -9.17
CA ILE A 61 -9.96 9.82 -7.79
C ILE A 61 -10.74 11.12 -7.83
N ASN A 62 -11.79 11.22 -7.02
CA ASN A 62 -12.61 12.41 -6.92
C ASN A 62 -12.44 13.04 -5.55
N THR A 63 -11.89 14.25 -5.54
CA THR A 63 -11.75 15.13 -4.37
C THR A 63 -12.68 16.35 -4.47
N GLU A 64 -13.50 16.44 -5.53
CA GLU A 64 -14.20 17.67 -5.93
C GLU A 64 -15.46 17.96 -5.13
N VAL A 65 -15.93 17.02 -4.31
CA VAL A 65 -17.01 17.29 -3.36
C VAL A 65 -16.38 17.82 -2.07
N TRP A 66 -16.12 19.12 -2.02
CA TRP A 66 -15.53 19.81 -0.86
C TRP A 66 -16.31 19.62 0.45
N THR A 67 -17.59 19.25 0.36
CA THR A 67 -18.45 18.90 1.50
C THR A 67 -18.47 17.41 1.84
N ALA A 68 -17.91 16.54 1.00
CA ALA A 68 -17.93 15.11 1.27
C ALA A 68 -16.97 14.80 2.43
N PRO A 69 -17.40 14.02 3.43
CA PRO A 69 -16.55 13.64 4.54
C PRO A 69 -15.52 12.56 4.15
N TYR A 70 -15.32 12.31 2.85
CA TYR A 70 -14.42 11.29 2.31
C TYR A 70 -13.84 11.68 0.95
N THR A 71 -12.70 11.08 0.61
CA THR A 71 -12.17 11.01 -0.75
C THR A 71 -12.61 9.69 -1.38
N GLU A 72 -13.06 9.73 -2.63
CA GLU A 72 -13.49 8.53 -3.37
C GLU A 72 -12.50 8.20 -4.48
N MET A 73 -12.14 6.92 -4.60
CA MET A 73 -11.32 6.37 -5.67
C MET A 73 -12.07 5.22 -6.35
N ILE A 74 -12.03 5.20 -7.67
CA ILE A 74 -12.57 4.12 -8.49
C ILE A 74 -11.42 3.29 -9.03
N VAL A 75 -11.52 1.97 -8.83
CA VAL A 75 -10.59 0.98 -9.39
C VAL A 75 -11.34 -0.15 -10.10
N LYS A 76 -10.63 -0.90 -10.94
CA LYS A 76 -11.12 -2.15 -11.54
C LYS A 76 -10.29 -3.33 -11.09
N SER A 77 -10.94 -4.49 -11.05
CA SER A 77 -10.33 -5.80 -10.80
C SER A 77 -10.48 -6.66 -12.05
N GLU A 78 -9.45 -7.46 -12.35
CA GLU A 78 -9.53 -8.43 -13.45
C GLU A 78 -10.58 -9.52 -13.18
N LYS A 79 -10.85 -9.83 -11.91
CA LYS A 79 -11.90 -10.79 -11.52
C LYS A 79 -13.31 -10.28 -11.80
N PHE A 80 -13.50 -8.96 -11.82
CA PHE A 80 -14.80 -8.31 -11.98
C PHE A 80 -14.78 -7.28 -13.13
N PRO A 81 -14.58 -7.71 -14.38
CA PRO A 81 -14.32 -6.80 -15.50
C PRO A 81 -15.47 -5.84 -15.83
N ASN A 82 -16.69 -6.18 -15.41
CA ASN A 82 -17.90 -5.37 -15.65
C ASN A 82 -18.29 -4.50 -14.44
N HIS A 83 -17.52 -4.52 -13.36
CA HIS A 83 -17.82 -3.79 -12.14
C HIS A 83 -16.77 -2.72 -11.85
N ARG A 84 -17.23 -1.64 -11.22
CA ARG A 84 -16.37 -0.58 -10.69
C ARG A 84 -16.34 -0.73 -9.18
N ILE A 85 -15.13 -0.86 -8.65
CA ILE A 85 -14.93 -0.92 -7.22
C ILE A 85 -14.74 0.50 -6.71
N VAL A 86 -15.56 0.87 -5.74
CA VAL A 86 -15.54 2.15 -5.06
C VAL A 86 -14.75 1.97 -3.79
N VAL A 87 -13.73 2.82 -3.61
CA VAL A 87 -12.89 2.87 -2.42
C VAL A 87 -13.04 4.26 -1.81
N GLN A 88 -13.35 4.36 -0.53
CA GLN A 88 -13.56 5.62 0.16
C GLN A 88 -12.60 5.75 1.32
N ARG A 89 -11.94 6.90 1.44
CA ARG A 89 -11.13 7.28 2.61
C ARG A 89 -11.82 8.40 3.35
N TYR A 90 -12.26 8.16 4.58
CA TYR A 90 -12.88 9.19 5.41
C TYR A 90 -11.85 10.24 5.86
N ASN A 91 -12.20 11.52 5.72
CA ASN A 91 -11.30 12.64 5.98
C ASN A 91 -10.99 12.78 7.48
N GLU A 92 -11.97 12.53 8.34
CA GLU A 92 -11.85 12.67 9.80
C GLU A 92 -11.09 11.51 10.46
N THR A 93 -11.36 10.28 10.02
CA THR A 93 -10.82 9.07 10.67
C THR A 93 -9.64 8.46 9.92
N GLY A 94 -9.45 8.81 8.65
CA GLY A 94 -8.52 8.13 7.75
C GLY A 94 -8.91 6.70 7.38
N ALA A 95 -10.08 6.21 7.84
CA ALA A 95 -10.53 4.86 7.55
C ALA A 95 -10.75 4.67 6.05
N ILE A 96 -10.27 3.55 5.52
CA ILE A 96 -10.46 3.16 4.12
C ILE A 96 -11.46 2.01 4.07
N VAL A 97 -12.52 2.19 3.29
CA VAL A 97 -13.56 1.18 3.05
C VAL A 97 -13.77 0.99 1.56
N ASP A 98 -14.28 -0.17 1.17
CA ASP A 98 -14.50 -0.52 -0.23
C ASP A 98 -15.66 -1.50 -0.39
N ASN A 99 -16.18 -1.61 -1.61
CA ASN A 99 -17.30 -2.49 -1.96
C ASN A 99 -16.86 -3.76 -2.72
N TYR A 100 -15.59 -4.16 -2.68
CA TYR A 100 -15.08 -5.27 -3.48
C TYR A 100 -15.79 -6.60 -3.17
N MET A 101 -16.08 -6.86 -1.90
CA MET A 101 -16.73 -8.09 -1.45
C MET A 101 -18.19 -8.21 -1.88
N ASP A 102 -18.82 -7.10 -2.29
CA ASP A 102 -20.19 -7.11 -2.81
C ASP A 102 -20.32 -7.88 -4.13
N PHE A 103 -19.21 -8.10 -4.85
CA PHE A 103 -19.16 -8.79 -6.13
C PHE A 103 -18.83 -10.28 -6.03
N HIS A 104 -18.53 -10.80 -4.82
CA HIS A 104 -18.30 -12.23 -4.58
C HIS A 104 -19.57 -13.01 -4.18
N MET A 105 -20.70 -12.32 -4.04
CA MET A 105 -21.99 -12.88 -3.60
C MET A 105 -22.88 -13.32 -4.76
#